data_AF-A0AAN8PE31-F1
#
_entry.id   AF-A0AAN8PE31-F1
#
_cell.length_a   1.000
_cell.length_b   1.000
_cell.length_c   1.000
_cell.angle_alpha   90.00
_cell.angle_beta   90.00
_cell.angle_gamma   90.00
#
_symmetry.space_group_name_H-M   'P 1'
#
loop_
_entity.id
_entity.type
_entity.pdbx_description
1 polymer ?
#
loop_
_entity_poly.entity_id
_entity_poly.type
_entity_poly.pdbx_seq_one_letter_code
_entity_poly.pdbx_strand_id
1 'polypeptide(L)'
;MESQRDQSSDYSQRLITRAFYQYIQCLHHLANLAEPSTCFKKKENELNRFIRPARSNPEIVNKIHEINAEWSAKIRYELRQHYQEQLYWSLENVADHHYNHTGEQVMDMGHRALAWAKKNYGKRLRQQTIDTSGVSSQCASHPTRVSGITQLNESDQTVASAAITKATPQAPCKIPKAC
;
A
#
# COMPACT_ATOMS: atom_id res chain seq x y z
N MET A 1 -43.43 -10.41 6.69
CA MET A 1 -42.22 -10.69 5.89
C MET A 1 -41.39 -9.42 5.62
N GLU A 2 -41.88 -8.20 5.87
CA GLU A 2 -41.08 -6.96 5.83
C GLU A 2 -39.79 -7.01 6.68
N SER A 3 -39.86 -7.48 7.92
CA SER A 3 -38.75 -7.32 8.90
C SER A 3 -37.44 -8.02 8.52
N GLN A 4 -37.46 -9.07 7.68
CA GLN A 4 -36.25 -9.76 7.24
C GLN A 4 -35.56 -9.04 6.07
N ARG A 5 -36.33 -8.33 5.25
CA ARG A 5 -35.81 -7.61 4.08
C ARG A 5 -35.03 -6.36 4.49
N ASP A 6 -35.52 -5.66 5.52
CA ASP A 6 -34.88 -4.47 6.07
C ASP A 6 -33.54 -4.78 6.76
N GLN A 7 -33.45 -5.91 7.48
CA GLN A 7 -32.18 -6.34 8.11
C GLN A 7 -31.13 -6.77 7.09
N SER A 8 -31.53 -7.44 6.01
CA SER A 8 -30.63 -7.82 4.91
C SER A 8 -30.12 -6.60 4.13
N SER A 9 -30.98 -5.60 3.93
CA SER A 9 -30.61 -4.32 3.33
C SER A 9 -29.61 -3.54 4.20
N ASP A 10 -29.85 -3.41 5.51
CA ASP A 10 -28.91 -2.72 6.43
C ASP A 10 -27.54 -3.43 6.47
N TYR A 11 -27.52 -4.76 6.48
CA TYR A 11 -26.28 -5.53 6.45
C TYR A 11 -25.46 -5.26 5.17
N SER A 12 -26.08 -5.39 4.00
CA SER A 12 -25.40 -5.14 2.71
C SER A 12 -24.93 -3.68 2.58
N GLN A 13 -25.69 -2.71 3.09
CA GLN A 13 -25.26 -1.31 3.13
C GLN A 13 -23.96 -1.11 3.93
N ARG A 14 -23.85 -1.77 5.09
CA ARG A 14 -22.64 -1.72 5.93
C ARG A 14 -21.44 -2.35 5.23
N LEU A 15 -21.64 -3.46 4.52
CA LEU A 15 -20.58 -4.12 3.76
C LEU A 15 -20.06 -3.22 2.63
N ILE A 16 -20.94 -2.62 1.84
CA ILE A 16 -20.58 -1.72 0.73
C ILE A 16 -19.86 -0.47 1.28
N THR A 17 -20.40 0.15 2.34
CA THR A 17 -19.76 1.31 2.99
C THR A 17 -18.36 0.98 3.48
N ARG A 18 -18.18 -0.20 4.09
CA ARG A 18 -16.87 -0.68 4.53
C ARG A 18 -15.92 -0.92 3.37
N ALA A 19 -16.40 -1.52 2.28
CA ALA A 19 -15.60 -1.77 1.09
C ALA A 19 -15.11 -0.46 0.45
N PHE A 20 -15.96 0.56 0.31
CA PHE A 20 -15.53 1.89 -0.14
C PHE A 20 -14.50 2.53 0.81
N TYR A 21 -14.69 2.38 2.11
CA TYR A 21 -13.72 2.90 3.08
C TYR A 21 -12.35 2.22 2.93
N GLN A 22 -12.32 0.89 2.78
CA GLN A 22 -11.10 0.11 2.53
C GLN A 22 -10.43 0.51 1.21
N TYR A 23 -11.22 0.74 0.16
CA TYR A 23 -10.73 1.23 -1.12
C TYR A 23 -10.04 2.60 -0.98
N ILE A 24 -10.69 3.58 -0.34
CA ILE A 24 -10.11 4.90 -0.06
C ILE A 24 -8.85 4.77 0.80
N GLN A 25 -8.86 3.90 1.79
CA GLN A 25 -7.71 3.63 2.66
C GLN A 25 -6.52 3.09 1.85
N CYS A 26 -6.73 2.13 0.95
CA CYS A 26 -5.66 1.59 0.10
C CYS A 26 -5.08 2.66 -0.84
N LEU A 27 -5.92 3.48 -1.47
CA LEU A 27 -5.47 4.62 -2.28
C LEU A 27 -4.65 5.62 -1.45
N HIS A 28 -5.09 5.91 -0.22
CA HIS A 28 -4.36 6.79 0.69
C HIS A 28 -2.98 6.23 1.03
N HIS A 29 -2.89 4.94 1.34
CA HIS A 29 -1.62 4.30 1.66
C HIS A 29 -0.68 4.20 0.46
N LEU A 30 -1.19 3.88 -0.74
CA LEU A 30 -0.40 3.91 -1.97
C LEU A 30 0.20 5.29 -2.24
N ALA A 31 -0.59 6.36 -2.06
CA ALA A 31 -0.08 7.73 -2.19
C ALA A 31 1.03 8.07 -1.18
N ASN A 32 1.03 7.44 0.00
CA ASN A 32 2.09 7.61 1.01
C ASN A 32 3.34 6.76 0.73
N LEU A 33 3.23 5.70 -0.07
CA LEU A 33 4.34 4.87 -0.53
C LEU A 33 5.04 5.44 -1.76
N ALA A 34 4.42 6.41 -2.45
CA ALA A 34 5.02 7.09 -3.59
C ALA A 34 6.37 7.74 -3.22
N GLU A 35 7.32 7.68 -4.15
CA GLU A 35 8.64 8.26 -3.95
C GLU A 35 8.61 9.79 -3.98
N PRO A 36 9.34 10.48 -3.09
CA PRO A 36 10.03 9.95 -1.92
C PRO A 36 9.08 9.69 -0.73
N SER A 37 9.07 8.47 -0.18
CA SER A 37 8.26 8.18 1.01
C SER A 37 8.92 8.76 2.27
N THR A 38 8.41 9.91 2.72
CA THR A 38 8.96 10.64 3.87
C THR A 38 8.98 9.82 5.17
N CYS A 39 8.04 8.88 5.35
CA CYS A 39 7.99 8.02 6.53
C CYS A 39 9.12 6.98 6.51
N PHE A 40 9.31 6.30 5.37
CA PHE A 40 10.39 5.31 5.22
C PHE A 40 11.76 5.96 5.31
N LYS A 41 11.98 7.12 4.66
CA LYS A 41 13.22 7.89 4.82
C LYS A 41 13.53 8.27 6.27
N LYS A 42 12.51 8.67 7.04
CA LYS A 42 12.68 8.94 8.48
C LYS A 42 13.11 7.68 9.23
N LYS A 43 12.51 6.53 8.91
CA LYS A 43 12.82 5.26 9.55
C LYS A 43 14.20 4.72 9.15
N GLU A 44 14.58 4.80 7.88
CA GLU A 44 15.93 4.49 7.40
C GLU A 44 16.99 5.31 8.15
N ASN A 45 16.77 6.62 8.29
CA ASN A 45 17.67 7.49 9.04
C ASN A 45 17.76 7.12 10.53
N GLU A 46 16.63 6.72 11.14
CA GLU A 46 16.61 6.21 12.50
C GLU A 46 17.43 4.92 12.63
N LEU A 47 17.27 3.97 11.71
CA LEU A 47 18.02 2.71 11.68
C LEU A 47 19.53 2.95 11.49
N ASN A 48 19.90 3.85 10.57
CA ASN A 48 21.29 4.25 10.36
C ASN A 48 21.92 4.89 11.62
N ARG A 49 21.12 5.58 12.43
CA ARG A 49 21.58 6.15 13.71
C ARG A 49 21.66 5.13 14.83
N PHE A 50 20.76 4.16 14.83
CA PHE A 50 20.68 3.10 15.83
C PHE A 50 21.84 2.09 15.70
N ILE A 51 22.16 1.67 14.48
CA ILE A 51 23.20 0.67 14.22
C ILE A 51 24.56 1.36 14.17
N ARG A 52 25.27 1.39 15.32
CA ARG A 52 26.59 2.02 15.45
C ARG A 52 27.66 0.97 15.74
N PRO A 53 28.53 0.63 14.77
CA PRO A 53 29.66 -0.25 15.01
C PRO A 53 30.61 0.34 16.07
N ALA A 54 31.13 -0.51 16.95
CA ALA A 54 32.10 -0.09 17.98
C ALA A 54 33.38 0.52 17.40
N ARG A 55 33.78 0.07 16.20
CA ARG A 55 34.83 0.68 15.38
C ARG A 55 34.25 0.99 14.01
N SER A 56 33.79 2.23 13.84
CA SER A 56 33.24 2.72 12.57
C SER A 56 34.35 2.89 11.54
N ASN A 57 34.08 2.47 10.30
CA ASN A 57 34.83 2.86 9.12
C ASN A 57 33.84 3.14 7.97
N PRO A 58 34.26 3.82 6.89
CA PRO A 58 33.35 4.17 5.80
C PRO A 58 32.70 2.95 5.13
N GLU A 59 33.41 1.83 5.02
CA GLU A 59 32.89 0.62 4.37
C GLU A 59 31.69 0.02 5.13
N ILE A 60 31.79 -0.15 6.45
CA ILE A 60 30.71 -0.71 7.25
C ILE A 60 29.52 0.25 7.36
N VAL A 61 29.77 1.56 7.39
CA VAL A 61 28.71 2.59 7.39
C VAL A 61 27.92 2.54 6.09
N ASN A 62 28.61 2.46 4.94
CA ASN A 62 27.96 2.34 3.64
C ASN A 62 27.14 1.05 3.54
N LYS A 63 27.68 -0.09 3.98
CA LYS A 63 26.94 -1.37 4.00
C LYS A 63 25.68 -1.30 4.86
N ILE A 64 25.74 -0.65 6.03
CA ILE A 64 24.55 -0.46 6.88
C ILE A 64 23.49 0.38 6.16
N HIS A 65 23.91 1.46 5.49
CA HIS A 65 23.00 2.31 4.74
C HIS A 65 22.35 1.56 3.57
N GLU A 66 23.13 0.78 2.82
CA GLU A 66 22.65 -0.07 1.73
C GLU A 66 21.63 -1.09 2.22
N ILE A 67 21.92 -1.81 3.30
CA ILE A 67 21.01 -2.80 3.89
C ILE A 67 19.69 -2.15 4.33
N ASN A 68 19.75 -0.99 5.01
CA ASN A 68 18.56 -0.30 5.48
C ASN A 68 17.73 0.26 4.30
N ALA A 69 18.39 0.77 3.26
CA ALA A 69 17.73 1.21 2.03
C ALA A 69 17.05 0.03 1.31
N GLU A 70 17.74 -1.12 1.18
CA GLU A 70 17.20 -2.33 0.56
C GLU A 70 15.99 -2.87 1.35
N TRP A 71 16.09 -2.93 2.68
CA TRP A 71 14.98 -3.30 3.56
C TRP A 71 13.76 -2.39 3.31
N SER A 72 13.96 -1.08 3.28
CA SER A 72 12.88 -0.12 3.02
C SER A 72 12.23 -0.33 1.65
N ALA A 73 13.04 -0.63 0.62
CA ALA A 73 12.57 -0.83 -0.74
C ALA A 73 11.71 -2.10 -0.84
N LYS A 74 12.17 -3.20 -0.25
CA LYS A 74 11.43 -4.47 -0.19
C LYS A 74 10.10 -4.32 0.52
N ILE A 75 10.07 -3.71 1.71
CA ILE A 75 8.82 -3.53 2.45
C ILE A 75 7.83 -2.64 1.67
N ARG A 76 8.30 -1.56 1.05
CA ARG A 76 7.44 -0.69 0.24
C ARG A 76 6.88 -1.39 -0.99
N TYR A 77 7.68 -2.26 -1.61
CA TYR A 77 7.23 -3.10 -2.71
C TYR A 77 6.11 -4.04 -2.27
N GLU A 78 6.31 -4.83 -1.20
CA GLU A 78 5.30 -5.76 -0.70
C GLU A 78 4.01 -5.04 -0.28
N LEU A 79 4.12 -3.90 0.40
CA LEU A 79 2.96 -3.09 0.76
C LEU A 79 2.22 -2.55 -0.47
N ARG A 80 2.94 -2.15 -1.52
CA ARG A 80 2.32 -1.69 -2.77
C ARG A 80 1.51 -2.82 -3.42
N GLN A 81 2.11 -4.01 -3.56
CA GLN A 81 1.43 -5.17 -4.12
C GLN A 81 0.17 -5.50 -3.30
N HIS A 82 0.30 -5.57 -1.98
CA HIS A 82 -0.82 -5.81 -1.08
C HIS A 82 -1.94 -4.78 -1.27
N TYR A 83 -1.64 -3.48 -1.26
CA TYR A 83 -2.69 -2.47 -1.41
C TYR A 83 -3.31 -2.48 -2.80
N GLN A 84 -2.56 -2.77 -3.86
CA GLN A 84 -3.12 -2.94 -5.21
C GLN A 84 -4.09 -4.12 -5.29
N GLU A 85 -3.75 -5.23 -4.66
CA GLU A 85 -4.63 -6.39 -4.56
C GLU A 85 -5.90 -6.07 -3.75
N GLN A 86 -5.75 -5.40 -2.60
CA GLN A 86 -6.88 -5.01 -1.76
C GLN A 86 -7.81 -3.98 -2.43
N LEU A 87 -7.30 -3.14 -3.34
CA LEU A 87 -8.17 -2.28 -4.16
C LEU A 87 -9.12 -3.11 -5.03
N TYR A 88 -8.59 -4.15 -5.69
CA TYR A 88 -9.38 -5.05 -6.51
C TYR A 88 -10.47 -5.75 -5.68
N TRP A 89 -10.09 -6.39 -4.57
CA TRP A 89 -11.03 -7.09 -3.67
C TRP A 89 -12.08 -6.16 -3.07
N SER A 90 -11.72 -4.90 -2.76
CA SER A 90 -12.69 -3.92 -2.26
C SER A 90 -13.76 -3.58 -3.31
N LEU A 91 -13.39 -3.46 -4.59
CA LEU A 91 -14.35 -3.20 -5.66
C LEU A 91 -15.21 -4.43 -5.97
N GLU A 92 -14.63 -5.63 -5.91
CA GLU A 92 -15.38 -6.88 -6.06
C GLU A 92 -16.43 -7.06 -4.94
N ASN A 93 -16.08 -6.74 -3.69
CA ASN A 93 -17.05 -6.74 -2.59
C ASN A 93 -18.22 -5.76 -2.81
N VAL A 94 -17.97 -4.59 -3.45
CA VAL A 94 -19.06 -3.69 -3.84
C VAL A 94 -19.90 -4.34 -4.94
N ALA A 95 -19.26 -4.96 -5.93
CA ALA A 95 -19.94 -5.66 -7.02
C ALA A 95 -20.85 -6.78 -6.51
N ASP A 96 -20.40 -7.57 -5.54
CA ASP A 96 -21.14 -8.73 -5.01
C ASP A 96 -22.36 -8.35 -4.15
N HIS A 97 -22.37 -7.14 -3.57
CA HIS A 97 -23.41 -6.73 -2.63
C HIS A 97 -24.35 -5.65 -3.17
N HIS A 98 -24.07 -5.04 -4.34
CA HIS A 98 -24.86 -3.92 -4.85
C HIS A 98 -26.22 -4.30 -5.45
N TYR A 99 -26.49 -5.58 -5.76
CA TYR A 99 -27.64 -6.01 -6.57
C TYR A 99 -29.02 -5.55 -6.06
N ASN A 100 -29.16 -5.30 -4.77
CA ASN A 100 -30.42 -4.83 -4.16
C ASN A 100 -30.46 -3.30 -3.94
N HIS A 101 -29.47 -2.57 -4.45
CA HIS A 101 -29.31 -1.14 -4.23
C HIS A 101 -29.28 -0.40 -5.57
N THR A 102 -29.98 0.73 -5.62
CA THR A 102 -29.87 1.67 -6.73
C THR A 102 -28.46 2.27 -6.76
N GLY A 103 -28.04 2.76 -7.93
CA GLY A 103 -26.77 3.48 -8.06
C GLY A 103 -26.66 4.68 -7.11
N GLU A 104 -27.77 5.37 -6.85
CA GLU A 104 -27.83 6.49 -5.89
C GLU A 104 -27.56 6.03 -4.46
N GLN A 105 -28.15 4.91 -4.02
CA GLN A 105 -27.89 4.34 -2.70
C GLN A 105 -26.43 3.92 -2.54
N VAL A 106 -25.84 3.29 -3.57
CA VAL A 106 -24.42 2.89 -3.56
C VAL A 106 -23.51 4.12 -3.48
N MET A 107 -23.84 5.20 -4.19
CA MET A 107 -23.10 6.47 -4.11
C MET A 107 -23.22 7.12 -2.73
N ASP A 108 -24.40 7.10 -2.11
CA ASP A 108 -24.57 7.60 -0.74
C ASP A 108 -23.72 6.82 0.27
N MET A 109 -23.65 5.48 0.15
CA MET A 109 -22.74 4.65 0.95
C MET A 109 -21.27 5.04 0.72
N GLY A 110 -20.89 5.33 -0.53
CA GLY A 110 -19.57 5.89 -0.87
C GLY A 110 -19.32 7.22 -0.15
N HIS A 111 -20.26 8.15 -0.18
CA HIS A 111 -20.13 9.44 0.51
C HIS A 111 -19.98 9.27 2.03
N ARG A 112 -20.73 8.35 2.65
CA ARG A 112 -20.58 8.00 4.08
C ARG A 112 -19.16 7.49 4.37
N ALA A 113 -18.64 6.59 3.53
CA ALA A 113 -17.28 6.08 3.65
C ALA A 113 -16.23 7.20 3.50
N LEU A 114 -16.41 8.12 2.55
CA LEU A 114 -15.55 9.28 2.37
C LEU A 114 -15.59 10.23 3.58
N ALA A 115 -16.77 10.46 4.16
CA ALA A 115 -16.91 11.25 5.38
C ALA A 115 -16.13 10.63 6.55
N TRP A 116 -16.20 9.30 6.69
CA TRP A 116 -15.40 8.56 7.66
C TRP A 116 -13.90 8.69 7.37
N ALA A 117 -13.46 8.55 6.12
CA ALA A 117 -12.06 8.72 5.74
C ALA A 117 -11.55 10.14 6.06
N LYS A 118 -12.32 11.17 5.73
CA LYS A 118 -12.00 12.57 6.06
C LYS A 118 -11.90 12.78 7.57
N LYS A 119 -12.79 12.18 8.36
CA LYS A 119 -12.75 12.25 9.83
C LYS A 119 -11.50 11.59 10.42
N ASN A 120 -11.09 10.44 9.90
CA ASN A 120 -9.96 9.67 10.43
C ASN A 120 -8.59 10.22 10.00
N TYR A 121 -8.45 10.57 8.72
CA TYR A 121 -7.16 11.01 8.17
C TYR A 121 -6.99 12.54 8.22
N GLY A 122 -8.08 13.30 8.28
CA GLY A 122 -8.08 14.76 8.33
C GLY A 122 -7.27 15.35 7.17
N LYS A 123 -6.36 16.27 7.51
CA LYS A 123 -5.48 16.96 6.54
C LYS A 123 -4.49 16.02 5.82
N ARG A 124 -4.34 14.77 6.27
CA ARG A 124 -3.44 13.79 5.63
C ARG A 124 -4.09 13.14 4.41
N LEU A 125 -5.41 13.14 4.31
CA LEU A 125 -6.10 12.66 3.12
C LEU A 125 -5.97 13.69 2.00
N ARG A 126 -5.17 13.36 0.98
CA ARG A 126 -4.90 14.28 -0.13
C ARG A 126 -6.10 14.34 -1.08
N GLN A 127 -6.32 15.50 -1.69
CA GLN A 127 -7.39 15.69 -2.67
C GLN A 127 -7.25 14.73 -3.86
N GLN A 128 -6.03 14.51 -4.35
CA GLN A 128 -5.75 13.53 -5.41
C GLN A 128 -6.27 12.11 -5.08
N THR A 129 -6.18 11.66 -3.82
CA THR A 129 -6.72 10.37 -3.37
C THR A 129 -8.26 10.35 -3.45
N ILE A 130 -8.90 11.47 -3.13
CA ILE A 130 -10.36 11.65 -3.16
C ILE A 130 -10.87 11.75 -4.60
N ASP A 131 -10.11 12.37 -5.49
CA ASP A 131 -10.45 12.48 -6.91
C ASP A 131 -10.31 11.11 -7.59
N THR A 132 -9.19 10.42 -7.31
CA THR A 132 -8.91 9.08 -7.85
C THR A 132 -9.94 8.05 -7.40
N SER A 133 -10.54 8.22 -6.21
CA SER A 133 -11.52 7.26 -5.72
C SER A 133 -12.85 7.32 -6.47
N GLY A 134 -13.15 8.40 -7.21
CA GLY A 134 -14.43 8.59 -7.92
C GLY A 134 -15.64 8.79 -7.00
N VAL A 135 -15.47 8.63 -5.68
CA VAL A 135 -16.53 8.77 -4.68
C VAL A 135 -16.97 10.24 -4.48
N SER A 136 -16.15 11.19 -4.92
CA SER A 136 -16.45 12.63 -4.83
C SER A 136 -17.17 13.19 -6.06
N SER A 137 -17.18 12.46 -7.19
CA SER A 137 -17.81 12.94 -8.42
C SER A 137 -19.31 12.66 -8.39
N GLN A 138 -20.11 13.72 -8.29
CA GLN A 138 -21.50 13.73 -8.77
C GLN A 138 -21.48 13.59 -10.29
N CYS A 139 -21.34 12.37 -10.82
CA CYS A 139 -21.63 12.10 -12.22
C CYS A 139 -22.50 10.85 -12.33
N ALA A 140 -23.77 11.09 -12.61
CA ALA A 140 -24.71 10.10 -13.10
C ALA A 140 -24.20 9.52 -14.43
N SER A 141 -23.51 8.39 -14.37
CA SER A 141 -23.40 7.47 -15.50
C SER A 141 -22.97 6.10 -14.99
N HIS A 142 -23.63 5.08 -15.51
CA HIS A 142 -23.50 3.65 -15.24
C HIS A 142 -22.06 3.17 -15.01
N PRO A 143 -21.86 2.03 -14.29
CA PRO A 143 -20.55 1.49 -13.96
C PRO A 143 -19.75 1.22 -15.24
N THR A 144 -18.96 2.21 -15.64
CA THR A 144 -18.03 2.07 -16.73
C THR A 144 -16.81 1.39 -16.13
N ARG A 145 -16.69 0.10 -16.46
CA ARG A 145 -15.47 -0.71 -16.48
C ARG A 145 -14.23 0.12 -16.17
N VAL A 146 -13.66 -0.11 -14.98
CA VAL A 146 -12.39 0.48 -14.52
C VAL A 146 -11.26 0.02 -15.45
N SER A 147 -11.10 0.69 -16.59
CA SER A 147 -9.97 0.57 -17.50
C SER A 147 -8.97 1.67 -17.15
N GLY A 148 -8.13 1.44 -16.14
CA GLY A 148 -7.20 2.48 -15.68
C GLY A 148 -5.98 2.01 -14.89
N ILE A 149 -5.61 0.71 -14.93
CA ILE A 149 -4.47 0.20 -14.13
C ILE A 149 -3.22 -0.10 -15.00
N THR A 150 -3.30 -0.05 -16.34
CA THR A 150 -2.22 -0.60 -17.20
C THR A 150 -1.12 0.40 -17.63
N GLN A 151 -0.85 1.51 -16.94
CA GLN A 151 0.18 2.46 -17.39
C GLN A 151 1.23 2.90 -16.35
N LEU A 152 1.58 2.06 -15.38
CA LEU A 152 2.70 2.37 -14.46
C LEU A 152 3.82 1.32 -14.43
N ASN A 153 3.93 0.42 -15.41
CA ASN A 153 4.74 -0.79 -15.23
C ASN A 153 5.91 -1.04 -16.21
N GLU A 154 6.51 -0.03 -16.85
CA GLU A 154 7.57 -0.32 -17.85
C GLU A 154 8.93 0.40 -17.67
N SER A 155 9.20 1.11 -16.58
CA SER A 155 10.45 1.92 -16.53
C SER A 155 11.57 1.46 -15.59
N ASP A 156 11.38 0.48 -14.68
CA ASP A 156 12.38 0.25 -13.60
C ASP A 156 12.94 -1.19 -13.47
N GLN A 157 12.88 -2.05 -14.50
CA GLN A 157 13.35 -3.45 -14.40
C GLN A 157 14.80 -3.76 -14.84
N THR A 158 15.65 -2.79 -15.19
CA THR A 158 16.94 -3.10 -15.84
C THR A 158 18.21 -2.97 -15.01
N VAL A 159 18.16 -2.82 -13.67
CA VAL A 159 19.42 -2.66 -12.90
C VAL A 159 19.44 -3.40 -11.56
N ALA A 160 19.17 -4.71 -11.53
CA ALA A 160 19.40 -5.50 -10.30
C ALA A 160 19.64 -7.01 -10.51
N SER A 161 20.18 -7.46 -11.65
CA SER A 161 20.39 -8.90 -11.88
C SER A 161 21.72 -9.25 -12.56
N ALA A 162 22.83 -8.66 -12.09
CA ALA A 162 24.15 -9.04 -12.57
C ALA A 162 25.24 -8.85 -11.50
N ALA A 163 25.23 -9.66 -10.44
CA ALA A 163 26.44 -9.97 -9.65
C ALA A 163 26.19 -11.06 -8.59
N ILE A 164 25.80 -12.29 -8.99
CA ILE A 164 26.00 -13.46 -8.12
C ILE A 164 26.48 -14.62 -9.00
N THR A 165 27.80 -14.71 -9.19
CA THR A 165 28.42 -15.95 -9.65
C THR A 165 29.76 -16.19 -8.96
N LYS A 166 29.88 -17.40 -8.40
CA LYS A 166 31.08 -18.13 -7.90
C LYS A 166 31.45 -17.93 -6.43
N ALA A 167 30.82 -18.74 -5.59
CA ALA A 167 31.44 -19.28 -4.39
C ALA A 167 32.53 -20.30 -4.78
N THR A 168 33.73 -20.16 -4.20
CA THR A 168 34.80 -21.18 -4.21
C THR A 168 35.12 -21.50 -2.75
N PRO A 169 35.28 -22.79 -2.36
CA PRO A 169 35.57 -23.13 -0.98
C PRO A 169 37.07 -22.98 -0.68
N GLN A 170 37.43 -22.22 0.35
CA GLN A 170 38.79 -22.23 0.93
C GLN A 170 38.76 -22.82 2.35
N ALA A 171 39.80 -23.60 2.62
CA ALA A 171 40.01 -24.53 3.72
C ALA A 171 40.28 -23.85 5.10
N PRO A 172 40.30 -24.60 6.22
CA PRO A 172 40.21 -24.03 7.56
C PRO A 172 41.54 -23.42 8.04
N CYS A 173 41.48 -22.21 8.60
CA CYS A 173 42.62 -21.52 9.20
C CYS A 173 42.92 -22.08 10.60
N LYS A 174 44.17 -22.51 10.83
CA LYS A 174 44.67 -23.03 12.12
C LYS A 174 44.93 -21.87 13.08
N ILE A 175 44.40 -21.97 14.30
CA ILE A 175 44.68 -21.06 15.41
C ILE A 175 46.07 -21.41 16.00
N PRO A 176 47.03 -20.47 16.11
CA PRO A 176 48.22 -20.69 16.92
C PRO A 176 47.89 -20.47 18.41
N LYS A 177 48.29 -21.45 19.24
CA LYS A 177 48.41 -21.27 20.69
C LYS A 177 49.59 -20.32 20.97
N ALA A 178 49.39 -19.34 21.83
CA ALA A 178 50.47 -18.57 22.44
C ALA A 178 50.30 -18.58 23.97
N CYS A 179 51.47 -18.59 24.62
CA CYS A 179 51.80 -18.89 26.01
C CYS A 179 51.05 -18.11 27.09
#